data_AF-A0A6G0UC96-F1
#
_entry.id   AF-A0A6G0UC96-F1
#
_cell.length_a   1.000
_cell.length_b   1.000
_cell.length_c   1.000
_cell.angle_alpha   90.00
_cell.angle_beta   90.00
_cell.angle_gamma   90.00
#
_symmetry.space_group_name_H-M   'P 1'
#
loop_
_entity.id
_entity.type
_entity.pdbx_description
1 polymer ?
#
loop_
_entity_poly.entity_id
_entity_poly.type
_entity_poly.pdbx_seq_one_letter_code
_entity_poly.pdbx_strand_id
1 'polypeptide(L)'
;MRRLSRLYDWEVDENGAFRPIIDGTRKPRSAEDKRCSNDSYILDTILDKYNRHKIPGVGAVEVQVEVWVQEITTISDITSDFQ
;
A
#
# COMPACT_ATOMS: atom_id res chain seq x y z
N MET A 1 5.31 -3.26 -7.36
CA MET A 1 4.89 -4.15 -8.45
C MET A 1 3.69 -4.99 -7.97
N ARG A 2 2.45 -4.54 -8.22
CA ARG A 2 1.23 -5.29 -7.81
C ARG A 2 1.03 -6.45 -8.77
N ARG A 3 1.05 -7.70 -8.29
CA ARG A 3 0.92 -8.90 -9.13
C ARG A 3 -0.46 -8.94 -9.78
N LEU A 4 -0.51 -8.82 -11.11
CA LEU A 4 -1.72 -9.01 -11.94
C LEU A 4 -2.35 -10.41 -11.78
N SER A 5 -1.63 -11.35 -11.17
CA SER A 5 -2.03 -12.74 -10.95
C SER A 5 -3.24 -12.94 -10.03
N ARG A 6 -3.72 -11.90 -9.33
CA ARG A 6 -4.88 -12.02 -8.42
C ARG A 6 -6.22 -11.84 -9.14
N LEU A 7 -6.23 -11.37 -10.38
CA LEU A 7 -7.44 -10.98 -11.09
C LEU A 7 -8.15 -12.14 -11.80
N TYR A 8 -7.42 -13.22 -12.12
CA TYR A 8 -7.94 -14.37 -12.87
C TYR A 8 -7.61 -15.69 -12.16
N ASP A 9 -8.49 -16.67 -12.30
CA ASP A 9 -8.15 -18.08 -12.02
C ASP A 9 -7.31 -18.61 -13.20
N TRP A 10 -6.34 -19.49 -12.93
CA TRP A 10 -5.48 -20.09 -13.96
C TRP A 10 -5.84 -21.56 -14.15
N GLU A 11 -5.72 -22.05 -15.39
CA GLU A 11 -5.81 -23.47 -15.75
C GLU A 11 -4.52 -23.91 -16.44
N VAL A 12 -4.23 -25.20 -16.37
CA VAL A 12 -3.11 -25.84 -17.07
C VAL A 12 -3.66 -26.58 -18.26
N ASP A 13 -3.18 -26.24 -19.46
CA ASP A 13 -3.54 -26.97 -20.67
C ASP A 13 -2.81 -28.33 -20.77
N GLU A 14 -3.20 -29.14 -21.74
CA GLU A 14 -2.61 -30.48 -21.97
C GLU A 14 -1.10 -30.43 -22.26
N ASN A 15 -0.58 -29.27 -22.66
CA ASN A 15 0.83 -29.03 -22.94
C ASN A 15 1.57 -28.45 -21.72
N GLY A 16 0.90 -28.32 -20.56
CA GLY A 16 1.47 -27.79 -19.33
C GLY A 16 1.54 -26.26 -19.26
N ALA A 17 0.94 -25.53 -20.20
CA ALA A 17 0.98 -24.07 -20.22
C ALA A 17 -0.16 -23.46 -19.38
N PHE A 18 0.16 -22.38 -18.66
CA PHE A 18 -0.81 -21.65 -17.84
C PHE A 18 -1.63 -20.69 -18.71
N ARG A 19 -2.95 -20.83 -18.69
CA ARG A 19 -3.88 -19.92 -19.37
C ARG A 19 -4.83 -19.28 -18.35
N PRO A 20 -5.11 -17.97 -18.47
CA PRO A 20 -6.10 -17.32 -17.63
C PRO A 20 -7.50 -17.76 -18.05
N ILE A 21 -8.33 -18.14 -17.07
CA ILE A 21 -9.73 -18.49 -17.30
C ILE A 21 -10.50 -17.19 -17.51
N ILE A 22 -10.92 -16.93 -18.75
CA ILE A 22 -11.72 -15.76 -19.13
C ILE A 22 -13.20 -16.18 -19.15
N ASP A 23 -13.82 -16.22 -17.98
CA ASP A 23 -15.26 -16.46 -17.88
C ASP A 23 -16.01 -15.14 -18.13
N GLY A 24 -16.72 -15.04 -19.26
CA GLY A 24 -17.47 -13.85 -19.66
C GLY A 24 -18.65 -13.50 -18.73
N THR A 25 -19.02 -14.41 -17.82
CA THR A 25 -20.07 -14.19 -16.81
C THR A 25 -19.50 -13.82 -15.45
N ARG A 26 -18.22 -14.13 -15.18
CA ARG A 26 -17.56 -13.74 -13.93
C ARG A 26 -17.15 -12.28 -14.03
N LYS A 27 -17.90 -11.44 -13.32
CA LYS A 27 -17.37 -10.12 -12.93
C LYS A 27 -16.05 -10.36 -12.20
N PRO A 28 -14.98 -9.61 -12.53
CA PRO A 28 -13.72 -9.73 -11.79
C PRO A 28 -14.03 -9.55 -10.31
N ARG A 29 -13.36 -10.30 -9.42
CA ARG A 29 -13.63 -10.28 -7.96
C ARG A 29 -13.57 -8.86 -7.35
N SER A 30 -13.11 -7.86 -8.08
CA SER A 30 -13.12 -6.44 -7.71
C SER A 30 -14.40 -5.66 -8.06
N ALA A 31 -15.33 -6.21 -8.85
CA ALA A 31 -16.46 -5.46 -9.41
C ALA A 31 -17.79 -5.62 -8.63
N GLU A 32 -17.85 -6.47 -7.61
CA GLU A 32 -19.08 -6.68 -6.81
C GLU A 32 -18.91 -6.56 -5.30
N ASP A 33 -17.75 -6.10 -4.81
CA ASP A 33 -17.69 -5.65 -3.42
C ASP A 33 -18.32 -4.26 -3.31
N LYS A 34 -19.65 -4.23 -3.08
CA LYS A 34 -20.43 -3.03 -2.73
C LYS A 34 -19.95 -2.32 -1.44
N ARG A 35 -18.86 -2.80 -0.86
CA ARG A 35 -18.20 -2.31 0.37
C ARG A 35 -16.79 -1.77 0.12
N CYS A 36 -16.26 -1.89 -1.09
CA CYS A 36 -14.93 -1.37 -1.42
C CYS A 36 -15.04 0.00 -2.10
N SER A 37 -14.41 1.01 -1.51
CA SER A 37 -14.18 2.30 -2.15
C SER A 37 -12.81 2.32 -2.82
N ASN A 38 -12.68 3.09 -3.89
CA ASN A 38 -11.40 3.32 -4.56
C ASN A 38 -10.51 4.24 -3.70
N ASP A 39 -9.22 3.90 -3.57
CA ASP A 39 -8.19 4.72 -2.90
C ASP A 39 -8.26 6.20 -3.33
N SER A 40 -8.44 6.48 -4.62
CA SER A 40 -8.54 7.87 -5.13
C SER A 40 -9.73 8.61 -4.55
N TYR A 41 -10.89 7.96 -4.51
CA TYR A 41 -12.10 8.55 -3.94
C TYR A 41 -11.96 8.84 -2.44
N ILE A 42 -11.29 7.95 -1.70
CA ILE A 42 -11.04 8.11 -0.27
C ILE A 42 -10.10 9.30 -0.02
N LEU A 43 -9.01 9.39 -0.78
CA LEU A 43 -8.02 10.47 -0.62
C LEU A 43 -8.61 11.83 -0.97
N ASP A 44 -9.35 11.93 -2.07
CA ASP A 44 -10.01 13.19 -2.49
C ASP A 44 -10.99 13.67 -1.43
N THR A 45 -11.73 12.75 -0.80
CA THR A 45 -12.70 13.07 0.26
C THR A 45 -12.02 13.55 1.54
N ILE A 46 -10.94 12.90 1.99
CA ILE A 46 -10.24 13.25 3.24
C ILE A 46 -9.47 14.57 3.10
N LEU A 47 -8.91 14.83 1.91
CA LEU A 47 -8.13 16.02 1.64
C LEU A 47 -8.99 17.23 1.24
N ASP A 48 -10.31 17.05 1.06
CA ASP A 48 -11.23 18.16 0.79
C ASP A 48 -11.12 19.20 1.91
N LYS A 49 -10.76 20.44 1.54
CA LYS A 49 -10.56 21.59 2.44
C LYS A 49 -9.47 21.42 3.50
N TYR A 50 -8.60 20.41 3.39
CA TYR A 50 -7.44 20.27 4.27
C TYR A 50 -6.38 21.35 3.98
N ASN A 51 -6.01 22.13 4.99
CA ASN A 51 -4.92 23.11 4.87
C ASN A 51 -3.60 22.52 5.37
N ARG A 52 -2.71 22.19 4.43
CA ARG A 52 -1.38 21.61 4.70
C ARG A 52 -0.43 22.52 5.48
N HIS A 53 -0.70 23.83 5.53
CA HIS A 53 0.13 24.81 6.25
C HIS A 53 -0.38 25.07 7.67
N LYS A 54 -1.44 24.38 8.11
CA LYS A 54 -2.00 24.53 9.46
C LYS A 54 -1.64 23.31 10.31
N ILE A 55 -1.24 23.56 11.55
CA ILE A 55 -1.04 22.49 12.54
C ILE A 55 -2.38 21.77 12.78
N PRO A 56 -2.42 20.43 12.77
CA PRO A 56 -3.63 19.65 13.06
C PRO A 56 -4.16 19.95 14.47
N GLY A 57 -5.47 19.98 14.64
CA GLY A 57 -6.09 20.33 15.92
C GLY A 57 -6.00 21.83 16.23
N VAL A 58 -6.81 22.31 17.16
CA VAL A 58 -6.85 23.74 17.57
C VAL A 58 -5.68 24.04 18.52
N GLY A 59 -4.44 23.71 18.14
CA GLY A 59 -3.25 23.95 18.96
C GLY A 59 -2.19 22.85 18.87
N ALA A 60 -2.05 22.08 19.94
CA ALA A 60 -0.99 21.09 20.11
C ALA A 60 -1.40 19.69 19.64
N VAL A 61 -0.41 18.91 19.21
CA VAL A 61 -0.57 17.51 18.80
C VAL A 61 0.40 16.67 19.61
N GLU A 62 -0.07 15.53 20.12
CA GLU A 62 0.78 14.52 20.74
C GLU A 62 1.46 13.69 19.65
N VAL A 63 2.78 13.60 19.70
CA VAL A 63 3.58 12.87 18.71
C VAL A 63 4.27 11.70 19.41
N GLN A 64 4.05 10.50 18.90
CA GLN A 64 4.76 9.30 19.32
C GLN A 64 5.85 8.98 18.31
N VAL A 65 7.10 8.87 18.79
CA VAL A 65 8.27 8.58 17.96
C VAL A 65 8.73 7.16 18.24
N GLU A 66 8.85 6.37 17.18
CA GLU A 66 9.38 5.01 17.23
C GLU A 66 10.57 4.89 16.29
N VAL A 67 11.65 4.27 16.77
CA VAL A 67 12.88 4.08 16.00
C VAL A 67 13.18 2.59 15.91
N TRP A 68 13.24 2.08 14.68
CA TRP A 68 13.64 0.71 14.37
C TRP A 68 15.03 0.75 13.73
N VAL A 69 16.04 0.23 14.44
CA VAL A 69 17.40 0.10 13.90
C VAL A 69 17.53 -1.28 13.26
N GLN A 70 17.84 -1.32 11.97
CA GLN A 70 18.07 -2.58 11.26
C GLN A 70 19.47 -3.13 11.56
N GLU A 71 20.51 -2.30 11.40
CA GLU A 71 21.91 -2.63 11.69
C GLU A 71 22.74 -1.35 11.90
N ILE A 72 23.90 -1.48 12.54
CA ILE A 72 24.92 -0.43 12.61
C ILE A 72 26.12 -0.93 11.81
N THR A 73 26.51 -0.18 10.78
CA THR A 73 27.48 -0.59 9.76
C THR A 73 28.89 -0.14 10.08
N THR A 74 29.05 1.05 10.68
CA THR A 74 30.36 1.59 11.02
C THR A 74 30.32 2.30 12.37
N ILE A 75 31.37 2.13 13.16
CA ILE A 75 31.60 2.82 14.43
C ILE A 75 32.95 3.52 14.29
N SER A 76 33.00 4.81 14.59
CA SER A 76 34.25 5.58 14.56
C SER A 76 34.62 6.02 15.98
N ASP A 77 35.64 5.39 16.55
CA ASP A 77 36.13 5.73 17.89
C ASP A 77 36.75 7.13 17.97
N ILE A 78 37.22 7.67 16.83
CA ILE A 78 37.86 9.01 16.75
C ILE A 78 36.82 10.12 16.94
N THR A 79 35.61 9.91 16.42
CA THR A 79 34.51 10.91 16.41
C THR A 79 33.39 10.55 17.40
N SER A 80 33.43 9.34 17.98
CA SER A 80 32.40 8.83 18.91
C SER A 80 31.00 8.82 18.30
N ASP A 81 30.90 8.42 17.03
CA ASP A 81 29.65 8.30 16.26
C ASP A 81 29.52 6.94 15.56
N PHE A 82 28.32 6.66 15.07
CA PHE A 82 27.99 5.42 14.35
C PHE A 82 26.99 5.67 13.22
N GLN A 83 27.08 4.86 12.16
CA GLN A 83 26.18 4.88 11.00
C GLN A 83 25.57 3.51 10.75
#